data_AF-A0A820Q002-F1
#
_entry.id   AF-A0A820Q002-F1
#
_cell.length_a   1.000
_cell.length_b   1.000
_cell.length_c   1.000
_cell.angle_alpha   90.00
_cell.angle_beta   90.00
_cell.angle_gamma   90.00
#
_symmetry.space_group_name_H-M   'P 1'
#
loop_
_entity.id
_entity.type
_entity.pdbx_description
1 polymer ?
#
loop_
_entity_poly.entity_id
_entity_poly.type
_entity_poly.pdbx_seq_one_letter_code
_entity_poly.pdbx_strand_id
1 'polypeptide(L)'
;RSLIYGTSVRNQFEYSCTTVFGGQGRANGEMSDPSGLVIDSGGNIISADSKNDRLQIFSSNGEYKSTLKLNERIKRPSGICTNRAGTQFYVSCYLAGCVRAFNISY
;
A
#
# COMPACT_ATOMS: atom_id res chain seq x y z
N ARG A 1 35.58 -14.36 -43.99
CA ARG A 1 34.49 -15.02 -43.21
C ARG A 1 34.88 -14.87 -41.74
N SER A 2 34.43 -13.80 -41.08
CA SER A 2 33.23 -13.76 -40.19
C SER A 2 33.44 -14.58 -38.92
N LEU A 3 33.27 -14.11 -37.68
CA LEU A 3 32.77 -12.85 -37.11
C LEU A 3 33.34 -12.73 -35.69
N ILE A 4 33.57 -11.49 -35.23
CA ILE A 4 33.77 -11.14 -33.82
C ILE A 4 32.39 -11.22 -33.15
N TYR A 5 32.20 -12.11 -32.17
CA TYR A 5 31.04 -12.04 -31.28
C TYR A 5 31.39 -11.14 -30.09
N GLY A 6 31.21 -9.84 -30.29
CA GLY A 6 30.94 -8.94 -29.17
C GLY A 6 29.45 -8.97 -28.87
N THR A 7 29.10 -9.07 -27.60
CA THR A 7 28.02 -8.26 -26.98
C THR A 7 28.09 -8.44 -25.46
N SER A 8 28.64 -7.43 -24.78
CA SER A 8 28.40 -7.18 -23.35
C SER A 8 26.93 -6.86 -23.17
N VAL A 9 26.13 -7.83 -22.70
CA VAL A 9 24.75 -7.58 -22.30
C VAL A 9 24.76 -7.03 -20.87
N ARG A 10 24.86 -5.70 -20.73
CA ARG A 10 24.55 -5.03 -19.45
C ARG A 10 23.05 -4.79 -19.40
N ASN A 11 22.34 -5.67 -18.70
CA ASN A 11 21.07 -5.34 -18.03
C ASN A 11 20.70 -6.50 -17.10
N GLN A 12 21.31 -6.50 -15.92
CA GLN A 12 20.78 -7.22 -14.77
C GLN A 12 20.04 -6.19 -13.91
N PHE A 13 18.72 -6.07 -14.11
CA PHE A 13 17.90 -5.47 -13.06
C PHE A 13 17.77 -6.54 -11.97
N GLU A 14 18.52 -6.36 -10.89
CA GLU A 14 18.38 -7.20 -9.70
C GLU A 14 17.22 -6.67 -8.86
N TYR A 15 16.20 -7.50 -8.69
CA TYR A 15 15.13 -7.24 -7.73
C TYR A 15 15.56 -7.79 -6.38
N SER A 16 15.61 -6.93 -5.37
CA SER A 16 15.87 -7.34 -3.99
C SER A 16 14.76 -6.82 -3.07
N CYS A 17 14.32 -7.68 -2.15
CA CYS A 17 13.42 -7.28 -1.08
C CYS A 17 14.25 -6.50 -0.05
N THR A 18 14.02 -5.20 0.06
CA THR A 18 14.79 -4.32 0.94
C THR A 18 14.22 -4.27 2.36
N THR A 19 12.90 -4.21 2.49
CA THR A 19 12.22 -4.07 3.78
C THR A 19 10.92 -4.87 3.79
N VAL A 20 10.69 -5.58 4.88
CA VAL A 20 9.39 -6.21 5.19
C VAL A 20 8.91 -5.61 6.50
N PHE A 21 7.66 -5.17 6.54
CA PHE A 21 7.06 -4.60 7.74
C PHE A 21 5.63 -5.09 7.94
N GLY A 22 5.15 -4.92 9.17
CA GLY A 22 3.92 -5.51 9.66
C GLY A 22 4.14 -6.93 10.21
N GLY A 23 3.12 -7.78 10.11
CA GLY A 23 3.15 -9.14 10.63
C GLY A 23 1.74 -9.66 10.85
N GLN A 24 1.54 -10.98 10.85
CA GLN A 24 0.19 -11.55 11.04
C GLN A 24 -0.36 -11.17 12.41
N GLY A 25 -1.55 -10.56 12.46
CA GLY A 25 -2.22 -10.28 13.73
C GLY A 25 -3.27 -9.19 13.68
N ARG A 26 -3.54 -8.56 14.82
CA ARG A 26 -4.60 -7.54 15.01
C ARG A 26 -4.14 -6.33 15.81
N ALA A 27 -2.96 -6.37 16.42
CA ALA A 27 -2.37 -5.23 17.12
C ALA A 27 -1.99 -4.12 16.12
N ASN A 28 -1.58 -2.97 16.64
CA ASN A 28 -1.09 -1.87 15.82
C ASN A 28 0.16 -2.29 15.05
N GLY A 29 0.19 -2.02 13.74
CA GLY A 29 1.28 -2.46 12.86
C GLY A 29 1.13 -3.90 12.36
N GLU A 30 0.40 -4.76 13.06
CA GLU A 30 0.06 -6.10 12.55
C GLU A 30 -1.05 -6.02 11.50
N MET A 31 -1.11 -7.02 10.63
CA MET A 31 -1.92 -7.04 9.41
C MET A 31 -2.60 -8.42 9.27
N SER A 32 -3.75 -8.46 8.62
CA SER A 32 -4.51 -9.69 8.38
C SER A 32 -5.22 -9.59 7.03
N ASP A 33 -4.79 -10.43 6.08
CA ASP A 33 -5.13 -10.35 4.66
C ASP A 33 -4.85 -8.95 4.04
N PRO A 34 -3.63 -8.40 4.11
CA PRO A 34 -3.37 -7.11 3.48
C PRO A 34 -3.57 -7.19 1.96
N SER A 35 -4.39 -6.29 1.41
CA SER A 35 -4.98 -6.47 0.07
C SER A 35 -4.72 -5.35 -0.92
N GLY A 36 -4.22 -4.21 -0.45
CA GLY A 36 -3.94 -3.05 -1.30
C GLY A 36 -3.28 -1.94 -0.49
N LEU A 37 -2.49 -1.11 -1.17
CA LEU A 37 -1.83 0.04 -0.56
C LEU A 37 -1.70 1.19 -1.56
N VAL A 38 -1.47 2.38 -1.03
CA VAL A 38 -1.05 3.55 -1.81
C VAL A 38 -0.04 4.38 -1.02
N ILE A 39 0.79 5.13 -1.74
CA ILE A 39 1.70 6.09 -1.15
C ILE A 39 1.11 7.49 -1.37
N ASP A 40 1.01 8.25 -0.29
CA ASP A 40 0.54 9.64 -0.34
C ASP A 40 1.68 10.61 -0.71
N SER A 41 1.39 11.89 -0.92
CA SER A 41 2.43 12.87 -1.31
C SER A 41 3.45 13.18 -0.19
N GLY A 42 3.13 12.81 1.05
CA GLY A 42 4.04 12.89 2.21
C GLY A 42 4.92 11.66 2.37
N GLY A 43 4.82 10.66 1.49
CA GLY A 43 5.58 9.41 1.57
C GLY A 43 5.04 8.42 2.62
N ASN A 44 3.83 8.64 3.15
CA ASN A 44 3.18 7.65 4.01
C ASN A 44 2.55 6.55 3.15
N ILE A 45 2.64 5.33 3.64
CA ILE A 45 2.03 4.16 3.04
C ILE A 45 0.69 3.92 3.74
N ILE A 46 -0.41 4.07 3.01
CA ILE A 46 -1.75 3.76 3.49
C ILE A 46 -2.09 2.35 2.98
N SER A 47 -2.35 1.42 3.89
CA SER A 47 -2.57 0.01 3.56
C SER A 47 -3.91 -0.50 4.07
N ALA A 48 -4.58 -1.32 3.26
CA ALA A 48 -5.82 -2.00 3.59
C ALA A 48 -5.55 -3.29 4.34
N ASP A 49 -5.93 -3.30 5.62
CA ASP A 49 -5.91 -4.48 6.48
C ASP A 49 -7.29 -5.15 6.43
N SER A 50 -7.54 -5.89 5.33
CA SER A 50 -8.87 -6.37 4.94
C SER A 50 -9.60 -7.09 6.06
N LYS A 51 -8.98 -8.10 6.68
CA LYS A 51 -9.65 -8.99 7.63
C LYS A 51 -9.83 -8.35 9.00
N ASN A 52 -9.04 -7.33 9.31
CA ASN A 52 -9.25 -6.49 10.48
C ASN A 52 -10.18 -5.30 10.24
N ASP A 53 -10.66 -5.11 9.00
CA ASP A 53 -11.64 -4.08 8.65
C ASP A 53 -11.16 -2.67 9.03
N ARG A 54 -9.89 -2.38 8.72
CA ARG A 54 -9.23 -1.09 9.01
C ARG A 54 -8.25 -0.68 7.91
N LEU A 55 -7.86 0.59 7.93
CA LEU A 55 -6.78 1.14 7.12
C LEU A 55 -5.65 1.57 8.06
N GLN A 56 -4.42 1.16 7.78
CA GLN A 56 -3.24 1.51 8.58
C GLN A 56 -2.30 2.40 7.78
N ILE A 57 -1.67 3.35 8.46
CA ILE A 57 -0.72 4.30 7.91
C ILE A 57 0.67 3.96 8.46
N PHE A 58 1.60 3.76 7.55
CA PHE A 58 3.01 3.53 7.84
C PHE A 58 3.85 4.66 7.26
N SER A 59 5.04 4.90 7.80
CA SER A 59 6.06 5.73 7.17
C SER A 59 6.67 5.02 5.96
N SER A 60 7.48 5.74 5.19
CA SER A 60 8.24 5.20 4.05
C SER A 60 9.26 4.13 4.43
N ASN A 61 9.70 4.06 5.70
CA ASN A 61 10.57 3.00 6.22
C ASN A 61 9.79 1.83 6.85
N GLY A 62 8.45 1.83 6.80
CA GLY A 62 7.61 0.72 7.26
C GLY A 62 7.22 0.77 8.74
N GLU A 63 7.51 1.85 9.47
CA GLU A 63 7.07 2.00 10.85
C GLU A 63 5.58 2.32 10.91
N TYR A 64 4.85 1.67 11.82
CA TYR A 64 3.44 1.98 12.07
C TYR A 64 3.31 3.39 12.64
N LYS A 65 2.53 4.23 11.97
CA LYS A 65 2.21 5.59 12.45
C LYS A 65 0.87 5.61 13.15
N SER A 66 -0.18 5.11 12.49
CA SER A 66 -1.53 5.16 13.02
C SER A 66 -2.50 4.26 12.25
N THR A 67 -3.68 4.06 12.83
CA THR A 67 -4.84 3.52 12.14
C THR A 67 -5.74 4.69 11.78
N LEU A 68 -6.25 4.73 10.55
CA LEU A 68 -7.15 5.79 10.12
C LEU A 68 -8.43 5.75 10.96
N LYS A 69 -8.73 6.84 11.65
CA LYS A 69 -9.94 6.97 12.45
C LYS A 69 -11.12 7.26 11.54
N LEU A 70 -12.06 6.32 11.50
CA LEU A 70 -13.28 6.41 10.70
C LEU A 70 -14.50 6.47 11.60
N ASN A 71 -15.49 7.29 11.24
CA ASN A 71 -16.77 7.34 11.96
C ASN A 71 -17.56 6.04 11.82
N GLU A 72 -17.30 5.30 10.74
CA GLU A 72 -17.90 4.00 10.47
C GLU A 72 -16.84 2.99 10.12
N ARG A 73 -17.08 1.74 10.52
CA ARG A 73 -16.22 0.61 10.18
C ARG A 73 -16.17 0.40 8.67
N ILE A 74 -14.97 0.38 8.10
CA ILE A 74 -14.74 0.01 6.71
C ILE A 74 -14.79 -1.52 6.58
N LYS A 75 -15.66 -2.05 5.71
CA LYS A 75 -15.86 -3.51 5.58
C LYS A 75 -15.05 -4.08 4.41
N ARG A 76 -14.07 -4.92 4.71
CA ARG A 76 -13.12 -5.56 3.78
C ARG A 76 -12.55 -4.55 2.78
N PRO A 77 -11.79 -3.54 3.26
CA PRO A 77 -11.06 -2.63 2.37
C PRO A 77 -10.12 -3.45 1.50
N SER A 78 -10.07 -3.21 0.19
CA SER A 78 -9.29 -3.99 -0.76
C SER A 78 -8.30 -3.14 -1.54
N GLY A 79 -8.54 -2.90 -2.83
CA GLY A 79 -7.74 -2.01 -3.65
C GLY A 79 -7.82 -0.56 -3.15
N ILE A 80 -6.68 0.12 -3.19
CA ILE A 80 -6.54 1.53 -2.86
C ILE A 80 -5.87 2.26 -4.04
N CYS A 81 -6.35 3.45 -4.39
CA CYS A 81 -5.67 4.33 -5.35
C CYS A 81 -5.80 5.80 -4.93
N THR A 82 -4.93 6.66 -5.45
CA THR A 82 -5.00 8.11 -5.27
C THR A 82 -5.53 8.81 -6.51
N ASN A 83 -6.06 10.02 -6.35
CA ASN A 83 -6.29 10.90 -7.49
C ASN A 83 -4.96 11.47 -8.03
N ARG A 84 -4.99 12.06 -9.22
CA ARG A 84 -3.79 12.63 -9.86
C ARG A 84 -3.08 13.69 -9.00
N ALA A 85 -3.84 14.43 -8.19
CA ALA A 85 -3.32 15.48 -7.33
C ALA A 85 -2.71 14.95 -6.03
N GLY A 86 -2.92 13.67 -5.67
CA GLY A 86 -2.53 13.12 -4.38
C GLY A 86 -3.32 13.67 -3.18
N THR A 87 -4.41 14.39 -3.42
CA THR A 87 -5.24 15.02 -2.37
C THR A 87 -6.37 14.13 -1.88
N GLN A 88 -6.63 13.02 -2.59
CA GLN A 88 -7.63 12.04 -2.22
C GLN A 88 -7.13 10.64 -2.48
N PHE A 89 -7.60 9.69 -1.67
CA PHE A 89 -7.51 8.27 -1.99
C PHE A 89 -8.88 7.60 -1.94
N TYR A 90 -9.02 6.52 -2.72
CA TYR A 90 -10.24 5.75 -2.89
C TYR A 90 -9.98 4.32 -2.46
N VAL A 91 -10.91 3.73 -1.73
CA VAL A 91 -10.81 2.35 -1.23
C VAL A 91 -12.04 1.57 -1.64
N SER A 92 -11.83 0.44 -2.31
CA SER A 92 -12.88 -0.52 -2.61
C SER A 92 -13.26 -1.29 -1.34
N CYS A 93 -14.52 -1.19 -0.92
CA CYS A 93 -15.07 -1.84 0.27
C CYS A 93 -15.90 -3.06 -0.14
N TYR A 94 -15.25 -4.22 -0.24
CA TYR A 94 -15.79 -5.42 -0.89
C TYR A 94 -17.15 -5.88 -0.29
N LEU A 95 -17.24 -5.99 1.03
CA LEU A 95 -18.48 -6.45 1.70
C LEU A 95 -19.54 -5.36 1.85
N ALA A 96 -19.17 -4.10 1.69
CA ALA A 96 -20.12 -2.99 1.72
C ALA A 96 -20.70 -2.69 0.33
N GLY A 97 -20.10 -3.22 -0.74
CA GLY A 97 -20.54 -2.95 -2.12
C GLY A 97 -20.33 -1.48 -2.53
N CYS A 98 -19.33 -0.80 -1.99
CA CYS A 98 -19.08 0.61 -2.26
C CYS A 98 -17.60 0.95 -2.41
N VAL A 99 -17.31 2.10 -3.01
CA VAL A 99 -15.99 2.74 -2.98
C VAL A 99 -16.07 3.94 -2.05
N ARG A 100 -15.16 4.04 -1.08
CA ARG A 100 -15.07 5.18 -0.16
C ARG A 100 -13.92 6.09 -0.60
N ALA A 101 -14.21 7.38 -0.76
CA ALA A 101 -13.21 8.41 -1.02
C ALA A 101 -12.84 9.13 0.28
N PHE A 102 -11.55 9.43 0.45
CA PHE A 102 -11.01 10.09 1.62
C PHE A 102 -10.10 11.23 1.18
N ASN A 103 -10.19 12.38 1.85
CA ASN A 103 -9.28 13.49 1.64
C ASN A 103 -7.96 13.24 2.39
N ILE A 104 -6.87 13.70 1.79
CA ILE A 104 -5.55 13.73 2.38
C ILE A 104 -5.24 15.20 2.66
N SER A 105 -5.00 15.52 3.93
CA SER A 105 -4.61 16.85 4.39
C SER A 105 -3.40 16.71 5.31
N TYR A 106 -2.36 17.52 5.07
CA TYR A 106 -1.18 17.62 5.91
C TYR A 106 -1.24 18.89 6.76
#